data_AF-A0A931P9T2-F1
#
_entry.id   AF-A0A931P9T2-F1
#
_cell.length_a   1.000
_cell.length_b   1.000
_cell.length_c   1.000
_cell.angle_alpha   90.00
_cell.angle_beta   90.00
_cell.angle_gamma   90.00
#
_symmetry.space_group_name_H-M   'P 1'
#
loop_
_entity.id
_entity.type
_entity.pdbx_description
1 polymer ?
#
loop_
_entity_poly.entity_id
_entity_poly.type
_entity_poly.pdbx_seq_one_letter_code
_entity_poly.pdbx_strand_id
1 'polypeptide(L)'
;MKPTYRTWLAYIIPSLTFVFLLGAQHGFIQLFPGLTTSELGLVESLQVGVLFLCASYILLLLCRQHKKLPRYIICWLGLCGVATIFILLEEISYGQHYVGWQTPEPLEKLNNQHETNLHNMSSWFDQKPRAMLELSVIVGGLLMPLLRTLSPLALSKIPSKITPLLPDSALFVTALLAILPRVYERIVDQLGHYHLHLFTRTSEVQELYFYYFMLLYVLLFRNIYRTAL
;
A
#
# COMPACT_ATOMS: atom_id res chain seq x y z
N MET A 1 19.90 -10.43 12.93
CA MET A 1 18.79 -10.60 13.90
C MET A 1 17.94 -11.79 13.48
N LYS A 2 17.52 -12.65 14.40
CA LYS A 2 16.59 -13.75 14.07
C LYS A 2 15.22 -13.15 13.68
N PRO A 3 14.55 -13.64 12.62
CA PRO A 3 13.26 -13.12 12.21
C PRO A 3 12.22 -13.29 13.32
N THR A 4 11.47 -12.23 13.60
CA THR A 4 10.35 -12.28 14.56
C THR A 4 9.11 -12.87 13.88
N TYR A 5 8.10 -13.30 14.63
CA TYR A 5 6.83 -13.74 14.04
C TYR A 5 6.21 -12.66 13.12
N ARG A 6 6.40 -11.37 13.44
CA ARG A 6 5.94 -10.24 12.62
C ARG A 6 6.68 -10.14 11.29
N THR A 7 7.96 -10.47 11.29
CA THR A 7 8.78 -10.58 10.08
C THR A 7 8.23 -11.66 9.15
N TRP A 8 7.83 -12.81 9.71
CA TRP A 8 7.18 -13.87 8.94
C TRP A 8 5.82 -13.45 8.38
N LEU A 9 5.01 -12.70 9.14
CA LEU A 9 3.75 -12.14 8.64
C LEU A 9 3.95 -11.26 7.41
N ALA A 10 5.03 -10.45 7.37
CA ALA A 10 5.35 -9.58 6.24
C ALA A 10 5.70 -10.35 4.95
N TYR A 11 6.16 -11.59 5.06
CA TYR A 11 6.39 -12.46 3.90
C TYR A 11 5.15 -13.27 3.54
N ILE A 12 4.52 -13.91 4.52
CA ILE A 12 3.48 -14.91 4.29
C ILE A 12 2.19 -14.25 3.81
N ILE A 13 1.71 -13.20 4.50
CA ILE A 13 0.40 -12.61 4.17
C ILE A 13 0.39 -12.07 2.73
N PRO A 14 1.33 -11.19 2.31
CA PRO A 14 1.30 -10.65 0.96
C PRO A 14 1.49 -11.73 -0.11
N SER A 15 2.29 -12.76 0.16
CA SER A 15 2.52 -13.87 -0.79
C SER A 15 1.28 -14.75 -0.96
N LEU A 16 0.62 -15.11 0.15
CA LEU A 16 -0.61 -15.90 0.10
C LEU A 16 -1.74 -15.11 -0.57
N THR A 17 -1.87 -13.82 -0.27
CA THR A 17 -2.81 -12.94 -0.98
C THR A 17 -2.50 -12.90 -2.47
N PHE A 18 -1.23 -12.87 -2.88
CA PHE A 18 -0.85 -12.84 -4.30
C PHE A 18 -1.32 -14.11 -5.03
N VAL A 19 -0.98 -15.26 -4.46
CA VAL A 19 -1.35 -16.57 -5.01
C VAL A 19 -2.86 -16.72 -5.06
N PHE A 20 -3.55 -16.29 -4.01
CA PHE A 20 -5.01 -16.29 -3.96
C PHE A 20 -5.62 -15.40 -5.05
N LEU A 21 -5.15 -14.17 -5.22
CA LEU A 21 -5.64 -13.25 -6.25
C LEU A 21 -5.36 -13.78 -7.66
N LEU A 22 -4.18 -14.36 -7.89
CA LEU A 22 -3.84 -14.96 -9.18
C LEU A 22 -4.77 -16.15 -9.50
N GLY A 23 -5.04 -17.00 -8.51
CA GLY A 23 -5.98 -18.11 -8.62
C GLY A 23 -7.43 -17.64 -8.82
N ALA A 24 -7.86 -16.60 -8.10
CA ALA A 24 -9.18 -15.98 -8.27
C ALA A 24 -9.34 -15.42 -9.69
N GLN A 25 -8.32 -14.71 -10.17
CA GLN A 25 -8.29 -14.14 -11.51
C GLN A 25 -8.41 -15.21 -12.61
N HIS A 26 -7.66 -16.31 -12.52
CA HIS A 26 -7.61 -17.30 -13.61
C HIS A 26 -8.64 -18.42 -13.47
N GLY A 27 -9.14 -18.66 -12.26
CA GLY A 27 -10.12 -19.72 -11.98
C GLY A 27 -11.55 -19.21 -11.81
N PHE A 28 -11.76 -18.06 -11.16
CA PHE A 28 -13.10 -17.57 -10.79
C PHE A 28 -13.67 -16.52 -11.75
N ILE A 29 -12.86 -15.81 -12.54
CA ILE A 29 -13.35 -14.77 -13.48
C ILE A 29 -14.29 -15.35 -14.54
N GLN A 30 -14.11 -16.60 -14.94
CA GLN A 30 -15.05 -17.28 -15.84
C GLN A 30 -16.44 -17.48 -15.21
N LEU A 31 -16.52 -17.51 -13.88
CA LEU A 31 -17.76 -17.77 -13.12
C LEU A 31 -18.40 -16.48 -12.57
N PHE A 32 -17.59 -15.49 -12.17
CA PHE A 32 -18.06 -14.26 -11.52
C PHE A 32 -17.21 -13.04 -11.91
N PRO A 33 -17.35 -12.49 -13.12
CA PRO A 33 -16.50 -11.40 -13.61
C PRO A 33 -16.58 -10.14 -12.73
N GLY A 34 -17.76 -9.84 -12.16
CA GLY A 34 -17.93 -8.67 -11.27
C GLY A 34 -17.18 -8.75 -9.94
N LEU A 35 -16.73 -9.94 -9.52
CA LEU A 35 -16.01 -10.12 -8.25
C LEU A 35 -14.61 -9.50 -8.28
N THR A 36 -13.99 -9.37 -9.46
CA THR A 36 -12.61 -8.87 -9.59
C THR A 36 -12.50 -7.54 -10.33
N THR A 37 -13.53 -7.11 -11.06
CA THR A 37 -13.46 -5.92 -11.94
C THR A 37 -14.32 -4.75 -11.51
N SER A 38 -15.24 -4.92 -10.55
CA SER A 38 -16.13 -3.83 -10.09
C SER A 38 -15.47 -2.94 -9.02
N GLU A 39 -16.02 -1.72 -8.85
CA GLU A 39 -15.79 -0.69 -7.78
C GLU A 39 -16.17 -1.17 -6.35
N LEU A 40 -16.69 -2.39 -6.23
CA LEU A 40 -16.90 -3.09 -4.97
C LEU A 40 -16.28 -4.49 -5.03
N GLY A 41 -15.23 -4.62 -5.84
CA GLY A 41 -14.56 -5.87 -6.12
C GLY A 41 -13.79 -6.39 -4.91
N LEU A 42 -13.33 -7.62 -5.04
CA LEU A 42 -12.52 -8.30 -4.04
C LEU A 42 -11.24 -7.53 -3.70
N VAL A 43 -10.57 -6.96 -4.71
CA VAL A 43 -9.30 -6.23 -4.53
C VAL A 43 -9.53 -4.93 -3.76
N GLU A 44 -10.53 -4.15 -4.13
CA GLU A 44 -10.86 -2.88 -3.46
C GLU A 44 -11.38 -3.12 -2.04
N SER A 45 -12.19 -4.16 -1.82
CA SER A 45 -12.59 -4.58 -0.48
C SER A 45 -11.38 -4.93 0.40
N LEU A 46 -10.35 -5.57 -0.16
CA LEU A 46 -9.09 -5.83 0.53
C LEU A 46 -8.29 -4.55 0.77
N GLN A 47 -8.24 -3.62 -0.19
CA GLN A 47 -7.57 -2.32 -0.03
C GLN A 47 -8.17 -1.56 1.16
N VAL A 48 -9.50 -1.41 1.20
CA VAL A 48 -10.25 -0.78 2.29
C VAL A 48 -9.96 -1.46 3.63
N GLY A 49 -10.00 -2.80 3.68
CA GLY A 49 -9.69 -3.55 4.89
C GLY A 49 -8.25 -3.33 5.40
N VAL A 50 -7.27 -3.35 4.50
CA VAL A 50 -5.85 -3.13 4.84
C VAL A 50 -5.62 -1.70 5.33
N LEU A 51 -6.20 -0.70 4.66
CA LEU A 51 -6.12 0.71 5.05
C LEU A 51 -6.79 0.96 6.40
N PHE A 52 -7.96 0.37 6.65
CA PHE A 52 -8.66 0.47 7.93
C PHE A 52 -7.84 -0.14 9.07
N LEU A 53 -7.24 -1.32 8.86
CA LEU A 53 -6.33 -1.95 9.83
C LEU A 53 -5.10 -1.08 10.09
N CYS A 54 -4.54 -0.47 9.04
CA CYS A 54 -3.39 0.42 9.14
C CYS A 54 -3.72 1.66 9.97
N ALA A 55 -4.80 2.38 9.65
CA ALA A 55 -5.25 3.56 10.38
C ALA A 55 -5.54 3.22 11.86
N SER A 56 -6.26 2.12 12.10
CA SER A 56 -6.58 1.63 13.45
C SER A 56 -5.31 1.31 14.26
N TYR A 57 -4.31 0.70 13.63
CA TYR A 57 -3.06 0.36 14.29
C TYR A 57 -2.21 1.59 14.61
N ILE A 58 -2.13 2.56 13.69
CA ILE A 58 -1.46 3.85 13.93
C ILE A 58 -2.11 4.57 15.11
N LEU A 59 -3.45 4.68 15.13
CA LEU A 59 -4.18 5.30 16.23
C LEU A 59 -3.89 4.59 17.56
N LEU A 60 -3.90 3.26 17.57
CA LEU A 60 -3.56 2.47 18.75
C LEU A 60 -2.15 2.76 19.27
N LEU A 61 -1.16 2.88 18.37
CA LEU A 61 0.21 3.23 18.73
C LEU A 61 0.30 4.63 19.33
N LEU A 62 -0.34 5.62 18.70
CA LEU A 62 -0.37 7.00 19.21
C LEU A 62 -1.03 7.05 20.60
N CYS A 63 -2.20 6.43 20.78
CA CYS A 63 -2.89 6.41 22.07
C CYS A 63 -2.08 5.72 23.17
N ARG A 64 -1.46 4.56 22.89
CA ARG A 64 -0.82 3.73 23.93
C ARG A 64 0.66 4.01 24.13
N GLN A 65 1.35 4.60 23.17
CA GLN A 65 2.81 4.71 23.18
C GLN A 65 3.34 6.14 22.99
N HIS A 66 2.50 7.16 22.79
CA HIS A 66 2.98 8.55 22.62
C HIS A 66 3.96 8.99 23.72
N LYS A 67 3.75 8.61 24.99
CA LYS A 67 4.66 9.00 26.09
C LYS A 67 6.04 8.34 26.03
N LYS A 68 6.18 7.23 25.29
CA LYS A 68 7.42 6.43 25.17
C LYS A 68 8.20 6.72 23.90
N LEU A 69 7.58 7.41 22.93
CA LEU A 69 8.17 7.68 21.63
C LEU A 69 8.71 9.12 21.58
N PRO A 70 9.84 9.36 20.89
CA PRO A 70 10.30 10.72 20.62
C PRO A 70 9.26 11.53 19.84
N ARG A 71 9.16 12.84 20.09
CA ARG A 71 8.16 13.71 19.45
C ARG A 71 8.17 13.64 17.92
N TYR A 72 9.35 13.56 17.29
CA TYR A 72 9.46 13.49 15.84
C TYR A 72 8.86 12.19 15.25
N ILE A 73 8.90 11.10 16.03
CA ILE A 73 8.27 9.82 15.66
C ILE A 73 6.75 9.90 15.78
N ILE A 74 6.26 10.56 16.82
CA ILE A 74 4.83 10.81 16.99
C ILE A 74 4.32 11.66 15.82
N CYS A 75 5.04 12.72 15.44
CA CYS A 75 4.70 13.54 14.29
C CYS A 75 4.70 12.73 12.99
N TRP A 76 5.70 11.87 12.79
CA TRP A 76 5.76 10.98 11.62
C TRP A 76 4.59 10.01 11.57
N LEU A 77 4.31 9.30 12.66
CA LEU A 77 3.16 8.39 12.74
C LEU A 77 1.82 9.12 12.59
N GLY A 78 1.71 10.34 13.11
CA GLY A 78 0.55 11.21 12.91
C GLY A 78 0.35 11.56 11.44
N LEU A 79 1.43 11.93 10.74
CA LEU A 79 1.40 12.19 9.30
C LEU A 79 0.99 10.95 8.51
N CYS A 80 1.58 9.78 8.81
CA CYS A 80 1.17 8.51 8.21
C CYS A 80 -0.31 8.22 8.48
N GLY A 81 -0.80 8.49 9.70
CA GLY A 81 -2.20 8.27 10.08
C GLY A 81 -3.16 9.14 9.27
N VAL A 82 -2.87 10.44 9.14
CA VAL A 82 -3.67 11.36 8.32
C VAL A 82 -3.65 10.92 6.86
N ALA A 83 -2.49 10.57 6.31
CA ALA A 83 -2.37 10.10 4.93
C ALA A 83 -3.18 8.81 4.70
N THR A 84 -3.07 7.82 5.59
CA THR A 84 -3.83 6.56 5.49
C THR A 84 -5.33 6.80 5.56
N ILE A 85 -5.80 7.68 6.45
CA ILE A 85 -7.24 8.02 6.56
C ILE A 85 -7.71 8.72 5.30
N PHE A 86 -6.91 9.66 4.77
CA PHE A 86 -7.23 10.33 3.52
C PHE A 86 -7.38 9.34 2.36
N ILE A 87 -6.41 8.44 2.17
CA ILE A 87 -6.47 7.39 1.14
C ILE A 87 -7.71 6.50 1.36
N LEU A 88 -7.96 6.06 2.59
CA LEU A 88 -9.14 5.24 2.90
C LEU A 88 -10.45 5.93 2.50
N LEU A 89 -10.57 7.24 2.78
CA LEU A 89 -11.75 8.01 2.41
C LEU A 89 -11.88 8.16 0.89
N GLU A 90 -10.77 8.38 0.18
CA GLU A 90 -10.77 8.41 -1.29
C GLU A 90 -11.26 7.08 -1.88
N GLU A 91 -10.72 5.94 -1.40
CA GLU A 91 -11.10 4.59 -1.87
C GLU A 91 -12.58 4.26 -1.64
N ILE A 92 -13.19 4.76 -0.55
CA ILE A 92 -14.62 4.51 -0.28
C ILE A 92 -15.54 5.62 -0.81
N SER A 93 -15.02 6.53 -1.63
CA SER A 93 -15.76 7.71 -2.10
C SER A 93 -16.39 8.50 -0.94
N TYR A 94 -15.65 8.71 0.14
CA TYR A 94 -16.08 9.32 1.40
C TYR A 94 -17.29 8.65 2.09
N GLY A 95 -17.70 7.46 1.63
CA GLY A 95 -18.88 6.73 2.10
C GLY A 95 -20.05 6.75 1.12
N GLN A 96 -19.89 7.36 -0.06
CA GLN A 96 -20.97 7.62 -1.01
C GLN A 96 -21.68 6.35 -1.43
N HIS A 97 -20.92 5.30 -1.74
CA HIS A 97 -21.47 4.00 -2.17
C HIS A 97 -22.26 3.28 -1.06
N TYR A 98 -21.98 3.58 0.21
CA TYR A 98 -22.65 2.96 1.35
C TYR A 98 -23.93 3.70 1.74
N VAL A 99 -23.95 5.02 1.62
CA VAL A 99 -25.08 5.86 2.05
C VAL A 99 -25.98 6.24 0.86
N GLY A 100 -25.43 6.25 -0.36
CA GLY A 100 -26.17 6.45 -1.61
C GLY A 100 -26.52 7.90 -1.95
N TRP A 101 -25.72 8.88 -1.51
CA TRP A 101 -25.96 10.27 -1.91
C TRP A 101 -25.52 10.53 -3.35
N GLN A 102 -26.18 11.51 -3.97
CA GLN A 102 -25.85 11.96 -5.32
C GLN A 102 -24.64 12.89 -5.31
N THR A 103 -23.82 12.79 -6.37
CA THR A 103 -22.68 13.69 -6.53
C THR A 103 -23.19 15.12 -6.79
N PRO A 104 -22.72 16.12 -6.02
CA PRO A 104 -23.10 17.52 -6.23
C PRO A 104 -22.75 18.00 -7.65
N GLU A 105 -23.62 18.82 -8.25
CA GLU A 105 -23.45 19.34 -9.63
C GLU A 105 -22.07 19.95 -9.92
N PRO A 106 -21.40 20.70 -9.00
CA PRO A 106 -20.06 21.21 -9.25
C PRO A 106 -19.00 20.12 -9.39
N LEU A 107 -19.16 18.99 -8.67
CA LEU A 107 -18.25 17.85 -8.72
C LEU A 107 -18.54 16.95 -9.92
N GLU A 108 -19.79 16.84 -10.34
CA GLU A 108 -20.20 16.03 -11.50
C GLU A 108 -19.54 16.51 -12.81
N LYS A 109 -19.21 17.80 -12.92
CA LYS A 109 -18.48 18.37 -14.07
C LYS A 109 -16.99 18.05 -14.07
N LEU A 110 -16.46 17.56 -12.94
CA LEU A 110 -15.03 17.31 -12.73
C LEU A 110 -14.73 15.82 -12.51
N ASN A 111 -15.66 15.06 -11.94
CA ASN A 111 -15.53 13.64 -11.62
C ASN A 111 -16.29 12.81 -12.66
N ASN A 112 -15.57 12.04 -13.47
CA ASN A 112 -16.13 11.27 -14.57
C ASN A 112 -16.85 9.98 -14.14
N GLN A 113 -16.83 9.65 -12.85
CA GLN A 113 -17.43 8.44 -12.28
C GLN A 113 -18.65 8.74 -11.43
N HIS A 114 -19.15 9.98 -11.45
CA HIS A 114 -20.24 10.45 -10.59
C HIS A 114 -19.95 10.16 -9.11
N GLU A 115 -18.70 10.36 -8.68
CA GLU A 115 -18.27 10.17 -7.30
C GLU A 115 -17.81 11.48 -6.65
N THR A 116 -17.69 11.44 -5.32
CA THR A 116 -17.29 12.57 -4.48
C THR A 116 -15.82 12.55 -4.09
N ASN A 117 -15.07 11.50 -4.47
CA ASN A 117 -13.63 11.44 -4.29
C ASN A 117 -12.88 12.41 -5.22
N LEU A 118 -11.66 12.76 -4.79
CA LEU A 118 -10.73 13.59 -5.54
C LEU A 118 -9.95 12.76 -6.57
N HIS A 119 -9.65 11.48 -6.27
CA HIS A 119 -8.84 10.64 -7.15
C HIS A 119 -9.47 10.45 -8.55
N ASN A 120 -10.80 10.54 -8.69
CA ASN A 120 -11.50 10.38 -9.97
C ASN A 120 -11.78 11.73 -10.67
N MET A 121 -11.30 12.85 -10.11
CA MET A 121 -11.46 14.18 -10.72
C MET A 121 -10.43 14.48 -11.80
N SER A 122 -9.21 13.93 -11.70
CA SER A 122 -8.18 14.14 -12.73
C SER A 122 -7.05 13.12 -12.63
N SER A 123 -6.35 12.91 -13.74
CA SER A 123 -5.13 12.10 -13.78
C SER A 123 -4.05 12.58 -12.80
N TRP A 124 -4.07 13.86 -12.41
CA TRP A 124 -3.15 14.37 -11.40
C TRP A 124 -3.45 13.79 -10.02
N PHE A 125 -4.72 13.77 -9.62
CA PHE A 125 -5.15 13.25 -8.31
C PHE A 125 -5.10 11.72 -8.25
N ASP A 126 -5.28 11.03 -9.37
CA ASP A 126 -5.05 9.58 -9.47
C ASP A 126 -3.54 9.24 -9.42
N GLN A 127 -2.76 9.80 -10.33
CA GLN A 127 -1.40 9.28 -10.58
C GLN A 127 -0.35 9.78 -9.59
N LYS A 128 -0.44 11.02 -9.10
CA LYS A 128 0.63 11.61 -8.28
C LYS A 128 0.71 11.00 -6.89
N PRO A 129 -0.40 10.80 -6.14
CA PRO A 129 -0.35 10.10 -4.87
C PRO A 129 0.20 8.68 -5.02
N ARG A 130 -0.27 7.94 -6.04
CA ARG A 130 0.23 6.60 -6.38
C ARG A 130 1.72 6.59 -6.67
N ALA A 131 2.22 7.53 -7.48
CA ALA A 131 3.64 7.64 -7.81
C ALA A 131 4.52 7.93 -6.58
N MET A 132 4.03 8.73 -5.62
CA MET A 132 4.74 8.97 -4.36
C MET A 132 4.85 7.72 -3.50
N LEU A 133 3.78 6.91 -3.42
CA LEU A 133 3.79 5.62 -2.74
C LEU A 133 4.72 4.64 -3.46
N GLU A 134 4.64 4.55 -4.79
CA GLU A 134 5.51 3.71 -5.61
C GLU A 134 7.00 4.04 -5.38
N LEU A 135 7.36 5.33 -5.41
CA LEU A 135 8.73 5.77 -5.12
C LEU A 135 9.18 5.36 -3.71
N SER A 136 8.29 5.50 -2.72
CA SER A 136 8.57 5.11 -1.33
C SER A 136 8.80 3.61 -1.19
N VAL A 137 8.03 2.80 -1.93
CA VAL A 137 8.14 1.34 -1.97
C VAL A 137 9.41 0.91 -2.69
N ILE A 138 9.77 1.53 -3.82
CA ILE A 138 11.01 1.22 -4.54
C ILE A 138 12.22 1.57 -3.69
N VAL A 139 12.29 2.80 -3.19
CA VAL A 139 13.43 3.27 -2.39
C VAL A 139 13.53 2.46 -1.11
N GLY A 140 12.45 2.42 -0.33
CA GLY A 140 12.46 1.81 0.99
C GLY A 140 12.42 0.28 0.98
N GLY A 141 11.65 -0.31 0.09
CA GLY A 141 11.40 -1.76 0.05
C GLY A 141 12.38 -2.53 -0.83
N LEU A 142 12.95 -1.93 -1.88
CA LEU A 142 13.84 -2.63 -2.80
C LEU A 142 15.29 -2.13 -2.70
N LEU A 143 15.51 -0.83 -2.86
CA LEU A 143 16.86 -0.26 -2.89
C LEU A 143 17.53 -0.30 -1.53
N MET A 144 16.82 0.04 -0.45
CA MET A 144 17.39 0.06 0.90
C MET A 144 17.83 -1.32 1.41
N PRO A 145 17.06 -2.41 1.24
CA PRO A 145 17.55 -3.76 1.57
C PRO A 145 18.76 -4.18 0.73
N LEU A 146 18.82 -3.78 -0.54
CA LEU A 146 19.98 -4.04 -1.40
C LEU A 146 21.21 -3.24 -0.96
N LEU A 147 21.05 -1.97 -0.59
CA LEU A 147 22.14 -1.15 -0.04
C LEU A 147 22.64 -1.72 1.30
N ARG A 148 21.77 -2.30 2.13
CA ARG A 148 22.16 -3.01 3.37
C ARG A 148 23.08 -4.19 3.11
N THR A 149 22.91 -4.90 2.00
CA THR A 149 23.74 -6.05 1.65
C THR A 149 25.01 -5.65 0.90
N LEU A 150 24.92 -4.70 -0.04
CA LEU A 150 26.02 -4.33 -0.92
C LEU A 150 26.94 -3.25 -0.36
N SER A 151 26.42 -2.30 0.43
CA SER A 151 27.23 -1.19 0.95
C SER A 151 26.74 -0.72 2.33
N PRO A 152 27.05 -1.47 3.40
CA PRO A 152 26.69 -1.09 4.77
C PRO A 152 27.25 0.29 5.18
N LEU A 153 28.41 0.67 4.62
CA LEU A 153 29.05 1.98 4.83
C LEU A 153 28.27 3.15 4.23
N ALA A 154 27.43 2.93 3.22
CA ALA A 154 26.55 3.98 2.70
C ALA A 154 25.45 4.32 3.72
N LEU A 155 24.97 3.32 4.46
CA LEU A 155 23.89 3.50 5.44
C LEU A 155 24.35 4.17 6.73
N SER A 156 25.64 4.05 7.09
CA SER A 156 26.20 4.76 8.23
C SER A 156 26.21 6.29 8.03
N LYS A 157 26.05 6.77 6.79
CA LYS A 157 25.90 8.19 6.47
C LYS A 157 24.48 8.72 6.67
N ILE A 158 23.49 7.84 6.85
CA ILE A 158 22.10 8.26 7.07
C ILE A 158 21.97 8.86 8.48
N PRO A 159 21.36 10.06 8.62
CA PRO A 159 21.16 10.67 9.93
C PRO A 159 20.44 9.73 10.91
N SER A 160 20.93 9.64 12.13
CA SER A 160 20.39 8.75 13.18
C SER A 160 18.91 8.99 13.50
N LYS A 161 18.38 10.18 13.24
CA LYS A 161 16.94 10.49 13.37
C LYS A 161 16.08 9.93 12.23
N ILE A 162 16.67 9.73 11.05
CA ILE A 162 16.00 9.18 9.86
C ILE A 162 16.06 7.66 9.85
N THR A 163 17.15 7.06 10.34
CA THR A 163 17.33 5.60 10.36
C THR A 163 16.14 4.82 10.93
N PRO A 164 15.49 5.25 12.04
CA PRO A 164 14.31 4.57 12.58
C PRO A 164 13.05 4.72 11.73
N LEU A 165 13.01 5.71 10.83
CA LEU A 165 11.91 5.92 9.89
C LEU A 165 12.02 5.03 8.66
N LEU A 166 13.18 4.42 8.43
CA LEU A 166 13.40 3.56 7.28
C LEU A 166 12.65 2.24 7.44
N PRO A 167 12.06 1.70 6.36
CA PRO A 167 11.43 0.40 6.39
C PRO A 167 12.38 -0.74 6.76
N ASP A 168 11.79 -1.79 7.32
CA ASP A 168 12.49 -3.05 7.60
C ASP A 168 12.75 -3.81 6.30
N SER A 169 13.87 -4.54 6.23
CA SER A 169 14.21 -5.38 5.06
C SER A 169 13.19 -6.49 4.81
N ALA A 170 12.39 -6.85 5.83
CA ALA A 170 11.28 -7.76 5.70
C ALA A 170 10.21 -7.33 4.69
N LEU A 171 10.12 -6.04 4.37
CA LEU A 171 9.17 -5.53 3.37
C LEU A 171 9.60 -5.78 1.93
N PHE A 172 10.78 -6.37 1.70
CA PHE A 172 11.29 -6.64 0.35
C PHE A 172 10.32 -7.46 -0.51
N VAL A 173 9.72 -8.51 0.05
CA VAL A 173 8.76 -9.35 -0.70
C VAL A 173 7.51 -8.56 -1.06
N THR A 174 6.96 -7.78 -0.12
CA THR A 174 5.80 -6.92 -0.39
C THR A 174 6.11 -5.90 -1.49
N ALA A 175 7.28 -5.27 -1.44
CA ALA A 175 7.71 -4.32 -2.45
C ALA A 175 7.93 -4.98 -3.82
N LEU A 176 8.50 -6.18 -3.86
CA LEU A 176 8.68 -6.93 -5.09
C LEU A 176 7.34 -7.28 -5.73
N LEU A 177 6.38 -7.75 -4.92
CA LEU A 177 5.03 -8.07 -5.39
C LEU A 177 4.23 -6.84 -5.81
N ALA A 178 4.56 -5.65 -5.30
CA ALA A 178 3.96 -4.39 -5.75
C ALA A 178 4.45 -3.96 -7.15
N ILE A 179 5.73 -4.19 -7.45
CA ILE A 179 6.38 -3.65 -8.66
C ILE A 179 6.42 -4.67 -9.80
N LEU A 180 6.72 -5.93 -9.49
CA LEU A 180 6.96 -6.96 -10.51
C LEU A 180 5.77 -7.17 -11.47
N PRO A 181 4.50 -7.25 -11.00
CA PRO A 181 3.37 -7.42 -11.92
C PRO A 181 3.24 -6.26 -12.91
N ARG A 182 3.46 -5.03 -12.45
CA ARG A 182 3.37 -3.82 -13.30
C ARG A 182 4.50 -3.76 -14.32
N VAL A 183 5.71 -4.16 -13.94
CA VAL A 183 6.84 -4.29 -14.87
C VAL A 183 6.56 -5.38 -15.92
N TYR A 184 6.05 -6.53 -15.48
CA TYR A 184 5.68 -7.63 -16.37
C TYR A 184 4.61 -7.22 -17.38
N GLU A 185 3.53 -6.57 -16.92
CA GLU A 185 2.47 -6.04 -17.79
C GLU A 185 3.04 -5.11 -18.88
N ARG A 186 3.89 -4.15 -18.50
CA ARG A 186 4.53 -3.23 -19.47
C ARG A 186 5.39 -3.96 -20.52
N ILE A 187 6.12 -5.00 -20.12
CA ILE A 187 6.93 -5.79 -21.05
C ILE A 187 6.02 -6.55 -22.02
N VAL A 188 4.98 -7.20 -21.51
CA VAL A 188 4.01 -7.95 -22.30
C VAL A 188 3.26 -7.06 -23.30
N ASP A 189 2.87 -5.85 -22.88
CA ASP A 189 2.24 -4.85 -23.74
C ASP A 189 3.16 -4.42 -24.88
N GLN A 190 4.44 -4.15 -24.59
CA GLN A 190 5.43 -3.80 -25.61
C GLN A 190 5.67 -4.92 -26.63
N LEU A 191 5.49 -6.18 -26.22
CA LEU A 191 5.59 -7.36 -27.09
C LEU A 191 4.26 -7.69 -27.80
N GLY A 192 3.18 -6.97 -27.51
CA GLY A 192 1.86 -7.21 -28.10
C GLY A 192 1.15 -8.46 -27.59
N HIS A 193 1.52 -8.97 -26.41
CA HIS A 193 1.02 -10.23 -25.85
C HIS A 193 -0.04 -10.04 -24.76
N TYR A 194 -1.02 -9.16 -24.95
CA TYR A 194 -2.03 -8.78 -23.95
C TYR A 194 -2.75 -9.95 -23.25
N HIS A 195 -2.90 -11.10 -23.93
CA HIS A 195 -3.50 -12.32 -23.36
C HIS A 195 -2.68 -12.94 -22.22
N LEU A 196 -1.43 -12.53 -22.03
CA LEU A 196 -0.55 -13.00 -20.96
C LEU A 196 -0.63 -12.13 -19.70
N HIS A 197 -1.50 -11.12 -19.64
CA HIS A 197 -1.68 -10.30 -18.44
C HIS A 197 -2.01 -11.15 -17.22
N LEU A 198 -1.25 -10.96 -16.13
CA LEU A 198 -1.47 -11.67 -14.87
C LEU A 198 -2.76 -11.23 -14.15
N PHE A 199 -3.17 -9.98 -14.36
CA PHE A 199 -4.35 -9.39 -13.75
C PHE A 199 -5.05 -8.48 -14.76
N THR A 200 -6.38 -8.40 -14.69
CA THR A 200 -7.17 -7.51 -15.56
C THR A 200 -6.96 -6.05 -15.19
N ARG A 201 -6.82 -5.78 -13.88
CA ARG A 201 -6.53 -4.45 -13.32
C ARG A 201 -5.26 -4.52 -12.47
N THR A 202 -4.09 -4.62 -13.12
CA THR A 202 -2.79 -4.69 -12.43
C THR A 202 -2.53 -3.48 -11.52
N SER A 203 -3.08 -2.30 -11.86
CA SER A 203 -3.00 -1.10 -11.02
C SER A 203 -3.64 -1.30 -9.63
N GLU A 204 -4.81 -1.92 -9.56
CA GLU A 204 -5.51 -2.15 -8.28
C GLU A 204 -4.74 -3.10 -7.37
N VAL A 205 -4.19 -4.15 -7.98
CA VAL A 205 -3.33 -5.10 -7.26
C VAL A 205 -2.08 -4.37 -6.76
N GLN A 206 -1.45 -3.55 -7.59
CA GLN A 206 -0.30 -2.75 -7.18
C GLN A 206 -0.62 -1.84 -5.98
N GLU A 207 -1.76 -1.16 -5.97
CA GLU A 207 -2.21 -0.34 -4.84
C GLU A 207 -2.45 -1.14 -3.57
N LEU A 208 -3.09 -2.31 -3.68
CA LEU A 208 -3.25 -3.22 -2.55
C LEU A 208 -1.89 -3.56 -1.91
N TYR A 209 -0.85 -3.80 -2.73
CA TYR A 209 0.50 -4.04 -2.20
C TYR A 209 1.18 -2.79 -1.63
N PHE A 210 0.87 -1.59 -2.14
CA PHE A 210 1.29 -0.35 -1.49
C PHE A 210 0.65 -0.20 -0.10
N TYR A 211 -0.63 -0.54 0.04
CA TYR A 211 -1.34 -0.49 1.31
C TYR A 211 -0.85 -1.56 2.28
N TYR A 212 -0.54 -2.77 1.80
CA TYR A 212 0.16 -3.77 2.61
C TYR A 212 1.53 -3.27 3.07
N PHE A 213 2.30 -2.63 2.19
CA PHE A 213 3.60 -2.07 2.55
C PHE A 213 3.46 -1.04 3.68
N MET A 214 2.46 -0.15 3.60
CA MET A 214 2.17 0.83 4.66
C MET A 214 1.78 0.15 5.99
N LEU A 215 0.85 -0.81 5.96
CA LEU A 215 0.43 -1.54 7.16
C LEU A 215 1.61 -2.28 7.82
N LEU A 216 2.35 -3.05 7.03
CA LEU A 216 3.47 -3.85 7.52
C LEU A 216 4.64 -2.97 7.99
N TYR A 217 4.86 -1.82 7.34
CA TYR A 217 5.79 -0.79 7.80
C TYR A 217 5.48 -0.38 9.24
N VAL A 218 4.23 -0.01 9.54
CA VAL A 218 3.84 0.41 10.89
C VAL A 218 3.89 -0.76 11.88
N LEU A 219 3.50 -1.97 11.47
CA LEU A 219 3.54 -3.17 12.33
C LEU A 219 4.97 -3.54 12.76
N LEU A 220 5.92 -3.38 11.85
CA LEU A 220 7.34 -3.66 12.08
C LEU A 220 8.08 -2.50 12.75
N PHE A 221 7.56 -1.27 12.64
CA PHE A 221 8.11 -0.06 13.25
C PHE A 221 8.40 -0.22 14.76
N ARG A 222 7.59 -1.01 15.47
CA ARG A 222 7.76 -1.31 16.91
C ARG A 222 9.03 -2.12 17.24
N ASN A 223 9.56 -2.91 16.30
CA ASN A 223 10.74 -3.72 16.55
C ASN A 223 12.01 -2.85 16.71
N ILE A 224 12.05 -1.68 16.06
CA ILE A 224 13.20 -0.76 16.06
C ILE A 224 13.41 -0.13 17.45
N TYR A 225 12.32 0.22 18.15
CA TYR A 225 12.39 0.91 19.45
C TYR A 225 12.45 0.00 20.67
N ARG A 226 12.17 -1.30 20.53
CA ARG A 226 12.34 -2.27 21.62
C ARG A 226 13.80 -2.68 21.84
N THR A 227 14.65 -2.53 20.83
CA THR A 227 16.09 -2.85 20.91
C THR A 227 16.95 -1.63 21.30
N ALA A 228 16.34 -0.46 21.45
CA ALA A 228 17.00 0.79 21.84
C ALA A 228 16.74 1.17 23.32
N LEU A 229 16.01 0.32 24.05
CA LEU A 229 15.73 0.40 25.50
C LEU A 229 16.20 -0.91 26.13
#